data_AF-A0AAU5QSQ9-F1
#
_entry.id   AF-A0AAU5QSQ9-F1
#
_cell.length_a   1.000
_cell.length_b   1.000
_cell.length_c   1.000
_cell.angle_alpha   90.00
_cell.angle_beta   90.00
_cell.angle_gamma   90.00
#
_symmetry.space_group_name_H-M   'P 1'
#
loop_
_entity.id
_entity.type
_entity.pdbx_description
1 polymer ?
#
loop_
_entity_poly.entity_id
_entity_poly.type
_entity_poly.pdbx_seq_one_letter_code
_entity_poly.pdbx_strand_id
1 'polypeptide(L)'
;MTNTEPSGTWERVELLRAWLDSELTPAAEGSVELWRVLKIGEEFGETVEALHGALGVNPRKGYSHTWDDVTKELCDVIVTSMVALATCAPDAPELLDARLKELVDRSLRPARPGGPGADA
;
A
#
# COMPACT_ATOMS: atom_id res chain seq x y z
N MET A 1 29.62 -19.01 2.12
CA MET A 1 28.64 -18.05 2.66
C MET A 1 27.50 -18.00 1.67
N THR A 2 26.36 -18.61 1.99
CA THR A 2 25.17 -18.54 1.14
C THR A 2 24.50 -17.20 1.39
N ASN A 3 24.62 -16.26 0.44
CA ASN A 3 23.73 -15.10 0.38
C ASN A 3 22.32 -15.65 0.26
N THR A 4 21.57 -15.62 1.36
CA THR A 4 20.16 -15.98 1.34
C THR A 4 19.45 -14.70 0.95
N GLU A 5 18.97 -14.64 -0.29
CA GLU A 5 18.12 -13.54 -0.75
C GLU A 5 16.97 -13.35 0.26
N PRO A 6 16.65 -12.10 0.64
CA PRO A 6 15.52 -11.82 1.54
C PRO A 6 14.28 -12.51 0.97
N SER A 7 13.63 -13.34 1.77
CA SER A 7 12.61 -14.27 1.28
C SER A 7 11.20 -13.77 1.59
N GLY A 8 11.01 -13.03 2.69
CA GLY A 8 9.73 -12.47 3.11
C GLY A 8 9.42 -11.08 2.53
N THR A 9 8.13 -10.78 2.31
CA THR A 9 7.69 -9.44 1.87
C THR A 9 8.16 -8.35 2.85
N TRP A 10 7.96 -8.56 4.15
CA TRP A 10 8.37 -7.59 5.17
C TRP A 10 9.89 -7.46 5.31
N GLU A 11 10.66 -8.54 5.08
CA GLU A 11 12.12 -8.44 5.03
C GLU A 11 12.58 -7.50 3.90
N ARG A 12 11.94 -7.58 2.72
CA ARG A 12 12.24 -6.68 1.60
C ARG A 12 11.81 -5.24 1.88
N VAL A 13 10.67 -5.05 2.56
CA VAL A 13 10.20 -3.72 2.99
C VAL A 13 11.17 -3.10 3.99
N GLU A 14 11.68 -3.86 4.97
CA GLU A 14 12.68 -3.37 5.92
C GLU A 14 14.01 -3.02 5.23
N LEU A 15 14.42 -3.78 4.21
CA LEU A 15 15.61 -3.42 3.42
C LEU A 15 15.42 -2.08 2.69
N LEU A 16 14.25 -1.86 2.09
CA LEU A 16 13.93 -0.58 1.45
C LEU A 16 13.88 0.56 2.47
N ARG A 17 13.25 0.33 3.62
CA ARG A 17 13.16 1.31 4.71
C ARG A 17 14.56 1.67 5.23
N ALA A 18 15.41 0.68 5.49
CA ALA A 18 16.77 0.90 5.97
C ALA A 18 17.63 1.67 4.96
N TRP A 19 17.48 1.36 3.67
CA TRP A 19 18.12 2.15 2.62
C TRP A 19 17.62 3.59 2.62
N LEU A 20 16.31 3.83 2.69
CA LEU A 20 15.73 5.17 2.77
C LEU A 20 16.17 5.93 4.04
N ASP A 21 16.31 5.25 5.17
CA ASP A 21 16.85 5.83 6.41
C ASP A 21 18.31 6.30 6.20
N SER A 22 19.10 5.56 5.40
CA SER A 22 20.49 5.93 5.08
C SER A 22 20.62 7.12 4.11
N GLU A 23 19.56 7.43 3.37
CA GLU A 23 19.49 8.55 2.41
C GLU A 23 18.81 9.80 3.01
N LEU A 24 18.49 9.80 4.31
CA LEU A 24 17.84 10.93 4.96
C LEU A 24 18.70 12.19 4.89
N THR A 25 18.07 13.29 4.50
CA THR A 25 18.68 14.62 4.59
C THR A 25 18.42 15.23 5.98
N PRO A 26 19.26 16.15 6.48
CA PRO A 26 19.03 16.83 7.76
C PRO A 26 17.68 17.54 7.85
N ALA A 27 17.11 17.97 6.72
CA ALA A 27 15.79 18.59 6.66
C ALA A 27 14.63 17.60 6.90
N ALA A 28 14.86 16.30 6.71
CA ALA A 28 13.85 15.24 6.84
C ALA A 28 13.94 14.46 8.16
N GLU A 29 15.08 14.50 8.87
CA GLU A 29 15.36 13.69 10.07
C GLU A 29 14.30 13.82 11.19
N GLY A 30 13.68 14.99 11.35
CA GLY A 30 12.64 15.23 12.37
C GLY A 30 11.20 14.99 11.91
N SER A 31 10.99 14.49 10.68
CA SER A 31 9.66 14.37 10.08
C SER A 31 9.55 13.19 9.12
N VAL A 32 10.30 12.11 9.36
CA VAL A 32 10.39 10.95 8.46
C VAL A 32 9.02 10.30 8.25
N GLU A 33 8.23 10.15 9.30
CA GLU A 33 6.86 9.62 9.25
C GLU A 33 5.97 10.47 8.35
N LEU A 34 6.04 11.80 8.50
CA LEU A 34 5.29 12.74 7.68
C LEU A 34 5.65 12.56 6.19
N TRP A 35 6.94 12.55 5.86
CA TRP A 35 7.38 12.45 4.47
C TRP A 35 7.02 11.11 3.84
N ARG A 36 7.14 10.00 4.59
CA ARG A 36 6.76 8.68 4.09
C ARG A 36 5.24 8.54 3.90
N VAL A 37 4.43 9.16 4.77
CA VAL A 37 2.98 9.21 4.57
C VAL A 37 2.62 10.09 3.36
N LEU A 38 3.30 11.23 3.16
CA LEU A 38 3.04 12.11 2.02
C LEU A 38 3.38 11.45 0.68
N LYS A 39 4.41 10.59 0.62
CA LYS A 39 4.78 9.83 -0.58
C LYS A 39 3.63 8.94 -1.08
N ILE A 40 2.75 8.45 -0.20
CA ILE A 40 1.53 7.71 -0.59
C ILE A 40 0.64 8.53 -1.52
N GLY A 41 0.53 9.85 -1.27
CA GLY A 41 -0.24 10.75 -2.13
C GLY A 41 0.36 10.94 -3.53
N GLU A 42 1.68 10.86 -3.63
CA GLU A 42 2.41 10.90 -4.91
C GLU A 42 2.14 9.64 -5.73
N GLU A 43 2.31 8.45 -5.14
CA GLU A 43 2.04 7.16 -5.81
C GLU A 43 0.57 7.01 -6.22
N PHE A 44 -0.35 7.53 -5.40
CA PHE A 44 -1.76 7.62 -5.79
C PHE A 44 -1.95 8.50 -7.03
N GLY A 45 -1.26 9.65 -7.09
CA GLY A 45 -1.28 10.53 -8.26
C GLY A 45 -0.76 9.84 -9.52
N GLU A 46 0.34 9.10 -9.41
CA GLU A 46 0.91 8.30 -10.50
C GLU A 46 -0.06 7.20 -10.96
N THR A 47 -0.71 6.50 -10.03
CA THR A 47 -1.77 5.53 -10.34
C THR A 47 -2.92 6.16 -11.12
N VAL A 48 -3.34 7.38 -10.73
CA VAL A 48 -4.40 8.12 -11.45
C VAL A 48 -3.93 8.54 -12.84
N GLU A 49 -2.68 8.99 -13.01
CA GLU A 49 -2.14 9.31 -14.34
C GLU A 49 -2.09 8.07 -15.24
N ALA A 50 -1.62 6.94 -14.72
CA ALA A 50 -1.59 5.67 -15.43
C ALA A 50 -3.01 5.25 -15.86
N LEU A 51 -4.00 5.34 -14.95
CA LEU A 51 -5.39 5.00 -15.25
C LEU A 51 -6.00 5.91 -16.33
N HIS A 52 -5.75 7.22 -16.25
CA HIS A 52 -6.21 8.16 -17.28
C HIS A 52 -5.59 7.84 -18.64
N GLY A 53 -4.31 7.45 -18.67
CA GLY A 53 -3.62 7.01 -19.87
C GLY A 53 -4.15 5.69 -20.41
N ALA A 54 -4.42 4.71 -19.56
CA ALA A 54 -4.93 3.40 -19.95
C ALA A 54 -6.36 3.44 -20.50
N LEU A 55 -7.19 4.35 -19.98
CA LEU A 55 -8.55 4.58 -20.47
C LEU A 55 -8.61 5.53 -21.68
N GLY A 56 -7.50 6.18 -22.03
CA GLY A 56 -7.46 7.16 -23.11
C GLY A 56 -8.29 8.43 -22.84
N VAL A 57 -8.67 8.68 -21.59
CA VAL A 57 -9.62 9.74 -21.21
C VAL A 57 -8.96 11.11 -21.07
N ASN A 58 -7.62 11.20 -21.14
CA ASN A 58 -6.91 12.46 -21.17
C ASN A 58 -6.94 13.05 -22.60
N PRO A 59 -7.74 14.10 -22.90
CA PRO A 59 -7.89 14.62 -24.25
C PRO A 59 -6.60 15.24 -24.82
N ARG A 60 -5.58 15.53 -23.99
CA ARG A 60 -4.28 16.05 -24.44
C ARG A 60 -3.29 14.94 -24.83
N LYS A 61 -3.47 13.72 -24.31
CA LYS A 61 -2.49 12.62 -24.48
C LYS A 61 -3.09 11.34 -25.09
N GLY A 62 -4.40 11.16 -25.10
CA GLY A 62 -5.04 9.92 -25.58
C GLY A 62 -4.58 8.70 -24.77
N TYR A 63 -4.41 7.55 -25.43
CA TYR A 63 -3.85 6.34 -24.82
C TYR A 63 -2.33 6.50 -24.63
N SER A 64 -1.91 6.80 -23.41
CA SER A 64 -0.49 6.98 -23.07
C SER A 64 0.08 5.89 -22.16
N HIS A 65 -0.79 5.06 -21.57
CA HIS A 65 -0.42 3.99 -20.65
C HIS A 65 -1.24 2.74 -20.96
N THR A 66 -0.86 1.64 -20.35
CA THR A 66 -1.50 0.35 -20.39
C THR A 66 -2.06 0.00 -19.01
N TRP A 67 -2.87 -1.07 -18.93
CA TRP A 67 -3.29 -1.61 -17.64
C TRP A 67 -2.12 -2.19 -16.84
N ASP A 68 -1.04 -2.63 -17.49
CA ASP A 68 0.15 -3.10 -16.79
C ASP A 68 0.80 -1.95 -16.00
N ASP A 69 0.85 -0.75 -16.59
CA ASP A 69 1.31 0.46 -15.89
C ASP A 69 0.45 0.75 -14.66
N VAL A 70 -0.89 0.65 -14.78
CA VAL A 70 -1.80 0.82 -13.63
C VAL A 70 -1.50 -0.19 -12.52
N THR A 71 -1.28 -1.46 -12.87
CA THR A 71 -0.97 -2.49 -11.87
C THR A 71 0.38 -2.28 -11.21
N LYS A 72 1.36 -1.76 -11.95
CA LYS A 72 2.66 -1.38 -11.41
C LYS A 72 2.51 -0.25 -10.39
N GLU A 73 1.82 0.84 -10.74
CA GLU A 73 1.63 1.97 -9.81
C GLU A 73 0.81 1.56 -8.56
N LEU A 74 -0.15 0.64 -8.71
CA LEU A 74 -0.84 0.05 -7.55
C LEU A 74 0.12 -0.72 -6.63
N CYS A 75 1.11 -1.44 -7.18
CA CYS A 75 2.15 -2.07 -6.37
C CYS A 75 3.01 -1.02 -5.65
N ASP A 76 3.34 0.08 -6.33
CA ASP A 76 4.14 1.18 -5.76
C ASP A 76 3.39 1.86 -4.60
N VAL A 77 2.06 2.05 -4.70
CA VAL A 77 1.19 2.49 -3.58
C VAL A 77 1.24 1.51 -2.40
N ILE A 78 1.14 0.21 -2.65
CA ILE A 78 1.16 -0.82 -1.60
C ILE A 78 2.51 -0.80 -0.89
N VAL A 79 3.61 -0.86 -1.64
CA VAL A 79 4.97 -0.89 -1.08
C VAL A 79 5.24 0.39 -0.28
N THR A 80 4.89 1.55 -0.82
CA THR A 80 5.05 2.84 -0.12
C THR A 80 4.25 2.89 1.17
N SER A 81 3.01 2.36 1.16
CA SER A 81 2.18 2.27 2.36
C SER A 81 2.77 1.32 3.40
N MET A 82 3.37 0.21 2.98
CA MET A 82 4.05 -0.74 3.89
C MET A 82 5.29 -0.11 4.53
N VAL A 83 6.11 0.62 3.76
CA VAL A 83 7.27 1.35 4.28
C VAL A 83 6.84 2.44 5.27
N ALA A 84 5.78 3.18 4.96
CA ALA A 84 5.22 4.17 5.88
C ALA A 84 4.73 3.51 7.19
N LEU A 85 4.02 2.38 7.10
CA LEU A 85 3.56 1.65 8.28
C LEU A 85 4.71 1.14 9.14
N ALA A 86 5.74 0.53 8.54
CA ALA A 86 6.96 0.08 9.22
C ALA A 86 7.76 1.22 9.87
N THR A 87 7.60 2.45 9.36
CA THR A 87 8.19 3.64 9.98
C THR A 87 7.42 4.06 11.22
N CYS A 88 6.09 4.04 11.15
CA CYS A 88 5.21 4.50 12.21
C CYS A 88 5.03 3.49 13.34
N ALA A 89 5.26 2.20 13.09
CA ALA A 89 5.03 1.12 14.05
C ALA A 89 6.05 -0.02 13.90
N PRO A 90 6.69 -0.48 15.00
CA PRO A 90 7.67 -1.56 14.98
C PRO A 90 7.05 -2.95 14.70
N ASP A 91 5.75 -3.10 14.93
CA ASP A 91 4.92 -4.30 14.73
C ASP A 91 4.01 -4.19 13.50
N ALA A 92 4.46 -3.45 12.48
CA ALA A 92 3.74 -3.25 11.22
C ALA A 92 3.20 -4.54 10.56
N PRO A 93 3.95 -5.67 10.52
CA PRO A 93 3.44 -6.93 9.99
C PRO A 93 2.19 -7.41 10.72
N GLU A 94 2.23 -7.42 12.05
CA GLU A 94 1.14 -7.89 12.91
C GLU A 94 -0.07 -6.97 12.83
N LEU A 95 0.14 -5.64 12.78
CA LEU A 95 -0.93 -4.67 12.63
C LEU A 95 -1.70 -4.84 11.31
N LEU A 96 -0.99 -5.06 10.20
CA LEU A 96 -1.62 -5.28 8.90
C LEU A 96 -2.40 -6.59 8.88
N ASP A 97 -1.83 -7.68 9.39
CA ASP A 97 -2.48 -8.99 9.44
C ASP A 97 -3.75 -8.95 10.31
N ALA A 98 -3.65 -8.40 11.52
CA ALA A 98 -4.79 -8.22 12.41
C ALA A 98 -5.90 -7.40 11.74
N ARG A 99 -5.53 -6.31 11.07
CA ARG A 99 -6.50 -5.47 10.37
C ARG A 99 -7.18 -6.20 9.22
N LEU A 100 -6.42 -6.95 8.42
CA LEU A 100 -6.96 -7.74 7.32
C LEU A 100 -7.92 -8.82 7.85
N LYS A 101 -7.54 -9.51 8.92
CA LYS A 101 -8.39 -10.50 9.59
C LYS A 101 -9.73 -9.89 10.02
N GLU A 102 -9.71 -8.73 10.66
CA GLU A 102 -10.94 -8.03 11.06
C GLU A 102 -11.84 -7.69 9.86
N LEU A 103 -11.24 -7.21 8.76
CA LEU A 103 -11.97 -6.84 7.54
C LEU A 103 -12.63 -8.07 6.90
N VAL A 104 -11.91 -9.19 6.82
CA VAL A 104 -12.42 -10.47 6.32
C VAL A 104 -13.55 -10.98 7.21
N ASP A 105 -13.32 -11.04 8.53
CA ASP A 105 -14.30 -11.52 9.50
C ASP A 105 -15.58 -10.68 9.47
N ARG A 106 -15.47 -9.36 9.27
CA ARG A 106 -16.62 -8.47 9.16
C ARG A 106 -17.38 -8.61 7.84
N SER A 107 -16.67 -8.80 6.73
CA SER A 107 -17.27 -8.71 5.38
C SER A 107 -17.82 -10.04 4.89
N LEU A 108 -17.24 -11.17 5.32
CA LEU A 108 -17.59 -12.51 4.84
C LEU A 108 -18.41 -13.33 5.84
N ARG A 109 -18.74 -12.79 7.03
CA ARG A 109 -19.66 -13.48 7.95
C ARG A 109 -21.07 -13.51 7.34
N PRO A 110 -21.71 -14.69 7.25
CA PRO A 110 -23.10 -14.76 6.81
C PRO A 110 -24.00 -13.93 7.73
N ALA A 111 -24.98 -13.22 7.16
CA ALA A 111 -26.05 -12.63 7.95
C ALA A 111 -26.69 -13.75 8.79
N ARG A 112 -26.86 -13.50 10.09
CA ARG A 112 -27.43 -14.48 11.02
C ARG A 112 -28.81 -14.94 10.49
N PRO A 113 -29.05 -16.24 10.24
CA PRO A 113 -30.39 -16.70 9.91
C PRO A 113 -31.26 -16.52 11.16
N GLY A 114 -32.34 -15.75 11.06
CA GLY A 114 -33.35 -15.63 12.11
C GLY A 114 -33.40 -14.30 12.87
N GLY A 115 -33.51 -13.17 12.16
CA GLY A 115 -34.12 -11.98 12.76
C GLY A 115 -35.62 -12.23 13.02
N PRO A 116 -36.19 -11.80 14.16
CA PRO A 116 -37.56 -12.13 14.53
C PRO A 116 -38.55 -11.40 13.61
N GLY A 117 -39.20 -12.14 12.72
CA GLY A 117 -40.18 -11.59 11.77
C GLY A 117 -40.83 -12.61 10.84
N ALA A 118 -40.80 -13.90 11.18
CA ALA A 118 -41.57 -14.91 10.48
C ALA A 118 -42.56 -15.49 11.49
N ASP A 119 -43.64 -14.75 11.72
CA ASP A 119 -44.93 -15.17 12.27
C ASP A 119 -45.80 -13.91 12.39
N ALA A 120 -46.38 -13.49 11.26
CA ALA A 120 -47.49 -12.54 11.18
C ALA A 120 -48.35 -12.88 9.96
#